data_AF-A0A396K7V3-F1
#
_entry.id   AF-A0A396K7V3-F1
#
_cell.length_a   1.000
_cell.length_b   1.000
_cell.length_c   1.000
_cell.angle_alpha   90.00
_cell.angle_beta   90.00
_cell.angle_gamma   90.00
#
_symmetry.space_group_name_H-M   'P 1'
#
loop_
_entity.id
_entity.type
_entity.pdbx_description
1 polymer ?
#
loop_
_entity_poly.entity_id
_entity_poly.type
_entity_poly.pdbx_seq_one_letter_code
_entity_poly.pdbx_strand_id
1 'polypeptide(L)'
;MGTWKSKNRHKYMETDKDHIHYMIETEPAMSVSRIVNLMKSYTTYHIWESYPNYLRKYFWKEHIFWTDGYFVCSVGNVSEEMLKRYIEDQG
;
A
#
# COMPACT_ATOMS: atom_id res chain seq x y z
N MET A 1 -8.34 -30.40 2.32
CA MET A 1 -8.42 -29.25 1.38
C MET A 1 -8.64 -28.00 2.22
N GLY A 2 -7.55 -27.35 2.67
CA GLY A 2 -7.64 -26.19 3.55
C GLY A 2 -8.02 -24.94 2.77
N THR A 3 -9.07 -24.25 3.20
CA THR A 3 -9.49 -22.98 2.65
C THR A 3 -8.53 -21.88 3.11
N TRP A 4 -7.69 -21.39 2.20
CA TRP A 4 -6.89 -20.18 2.39
C TRP A 4 -7.81 -18.96 2.48
N LYS A 5 -8.31 -18.64 3.67
CA LYS A 5 -8.93 -17.34 3.91
C LYS A 5 -7.80 -16.31 4.09
N SER A 6 -7.48 -15.58 3.02
CA SER A 6 -6.66 -14.37 3.06
C SER A 6 -7.23 -13.41 4.11
N LYS A 7 -6.59 -13.31 5.28
CA LYS A 7 -6.92 -12.32 6.33
C LYS A 7 -5.85 -11.22 6.40
N ASN A 8 -5.40 -10.71 5.26
CA ASN A 8 -4.80 -9.38 5.25
C ASN A 8 -5.94 -8.36 5.32
N ARG A 9 -6.10 -7.73 6.48
CA ARG A 9 -7.11 -6.68 6.67
C ARG A 9 -6.42 -5.32 6.54
N HIS A 10 -6.76 -4.57 5.50
CA HIS A 10 -6.48 -3.14 5.48
C HIS A 10 -7.36 -2.49 6.54
N LYS A 11 -6.76 -1.91 7.57
CA LYS A 11 -7.52 -1.21 8.61
C LYS A 11 -7.80 0.23 8.20
N TYR A 12 -6.79 0.91 7.64
CA TYR A 12 -6.88 2.31 7.22
C TYR A 12 -5.95 2.60 6.04
N MET A 13 -6.32 3.56 5.20
CA MET A 13 -5.54 4.06 4.07
C MET A 13 -5.72 5.57 3.98
N GLU A 14 -4.62 6.29 3.82
CA GLU A 14 -4.61 7.71 3.48
C GLU A 14 -3.70 7.95 2.29
N THR A 15 -4.05 8.92 1.46
CA THR A 15 -3.32 9.29 0.24
C THR A 15 -2.99 10.77 0.30
N ASP A 16 -1.74 11.13 0.03
CA ASP A 16 -1.32 12.49 -0.27
C ASP A 16 -0.98 12.60 -1.78
N LYS A 17 -0.44 13.73 -2.23
CA LYS A 17 -0.17 14.05 -3.63
C LYS A 17 0.81 13.09 -4.29
N ASP A 18 1.80 12.60 -3.55
CA ASP A 18 2.90 11.79 -4.10
C ASP A 18 3.17 10.48 -3.35
N HIS A 19 2.43 10.18 -2.28
CA HIS A 19 2.59 8.96 -1.50
C HIS A 19 1.27 8.45 -0.87
N ILE A 20 1.29 7.20 -0.42
CA ILE A 20 0.15 6.55 0.24
C ILE A 20 0.62 5.89 1.53
N HIS A 21 -0.14 6.09 2.60
CA HIS A 21 0.03 5.43 3.89
C HIS A 21 -0.99 4.30 4.06
N TYR A 22 -0.51 3.11 4.41
CA TYR A 22 -1.36 1.95 4.69
C TYR A 22 -1.14 1.45 6.11
N MET A 23 -2.24 1.22 6.84
CA MET A 23 -2.24 0.45 8.08
C MET A 23 -2.72 -0.97 7.79
N ILE A 24 -1.82 -1.94 7.95
CA ILE A 24 -2.06 -3.33 7.56
C ILE A 24 -1.94 -4.23 8.79
N GLU A 25 -3.00 -5.00 9.04
CA GLU A 25 -2.96 -6.14 9.93
C GLU A 25 -2.69 -7.40 9.09
N THR A 26 -1.59 -8.09 9.39
CA THR A 26 -1.15 -9.29 8.66
C THR A 26 -0.68 -10.38 9.60
N GLU A 27 -0.65 -11.62 9.11
CA GLU A 27 -0.08 -12.74 9.85
C GLU A 27 1.44 -12.57 9.98
N PRO A 28 2.05 -12.87 11.14
CA PRO A 28 3.49 -12.73 11.34
C PRO A 28 4.36 -13.53 10.36
N ALA A 29 3.81 -14.58 9.74
CA ALA A 29 4.49 -15.42 8.76
C ALA A 29 4.64 -14.74 7.38
N MET A 30 3.89 -13.67 7.11
CA MET A 30 3.97 -12.95 5.85
C MET A 30 5.11 -11.94 5.88
N SER A 31 6.03 -12.05 4.92
CA SER A 31 7.07 -11.04 4.74
C SER A 31 6.45 -9.68 4.38
N VAL A 32 6.86 -8.64 5.10
CA VAL A 32 6.54 -7.24 4.80
C VAL A 32 6.88 -6.88 3.35
N SER A 33 8.06 -7.28 2.86
CA SER A 33 8.47 -6.97 1.49
C SER A 33 7.56 -7.64 0.46
N ARG A 34 7.05 -8.84 0.76
CA ARG A 34 6.08 -9.53 -0.10
C ARG A 34 4.76 -8.79 -0.16
N ILE A 35 4.27 -8.29 0.98
CA ILE A 35 3.04 -7.50 1.07
C ILE A 35 3.18 -6.22 0.24
N VAL A 36 4.26 -5.45 0.43
CA VAL A 36 4.53 -4.22 -0.31
C VAL A 36 4.65 -4.48 -1.82
N ASN A 37 5.39 -5.51 -2.23
CA ASN A 37 5.54 -5.85 -3.65
C ASN A 37 4.21 -6.22 -4.30
N LEU A 38 3.36 -6.98 -3.59
CA LEU A 38 2.04 -7.33 -4.09
C LEU A 38 1.17 -6.07 -4.25
N MET A 39 1.15 -5.18 -3.26
CA MET A 39 0.37 -3.93 -3.35
C MET A 39 0.86 -3.04 -4.48
N LYS A 40 2.17 -2.79 -4.58
CA LYS A 40 2.75 -1.96 -5.64
C LYS A 40 2.49 -2.51 -7.03
N SER A 41 2.69 -3.81 -7.25
CA SER A 41 2.47 -4.44 -8.55
C SER A 41 0.99 -4.43 -8.95
N TYR A 42 0.10 -4.80 -8.02
CA TYR A 42 -1.34 -4.82 -8.25
C TYR A 42 -1.88 -3.43 -8.60
N THR A 43 -1.52 -2.42 -7.81
CA THR A 43 -1.95 -1.03 -8.05
C THR A 43 -1.34 -0.47 -9.33
N THR A 44 -0.06 -0.72 -9.61
CA THR A 44 0.58 -0.30 -10.87
C THR A 44 -0.17 -0.86 -12.07
N TYR A 45 -0.47 -2.16 -12.08
CA TYR A 45 -1.21 -2.79 -13.16
C TYR A 45 -2.57 -2.11 -13.39
N HIS A 46 -3.40 -1.98 -12.34
CA HIS A 46 -4.73 -1.41 -12.48
C HIS A 46 -4.76 0.08 -12.81
N ILE A 47 -3.79 0.87 -12.31
CA ILE A 47 -3.65 2.29 -12.64
C ILE A 47 -3.27 2.47 -14.12
N TRP A 48 -2.35 1.64 -14.63
CA TRP A 48 -1.96 1.66 -16.03
C TRP A 48 -3.09 1.21 -16.97
N GLU A 49 -3.88 0.21 -16.59
CA GLU A 49 -5.07 -0.21 -17.35
C GLU A 49 -6.15 0.88 -17.38
N SER A 50 -6.31 1.63 -16.29
CA SER A 50 -7.37 2.65 -16.16
C SER A 50 -7.02 3.97 -16.83
N TYR A 51 -5.74 4.38 -16.80
CA TYR A 51 -5.30 5.72 -17.23
C TYR A 51 -4.09 5.73 -18.19
N PRO A 52 -4.00 4.83 -19.19
CA PRO A 52 -2.79 4.65 -19.99
C PRO A 52 -2.38 5.92 -20.75
N ASN A 53 -3.34 6.63 -21.34
CA ASN A 53 -3.08 7.84 -22.13
C ASN A 53 -2.62 9.03 -21.27
N TYR A 54 -3.05 9.10 -20.02
CA TYR A 54 -2.60 10.15 -19.09
C TYR A 54 -1.19 9.85 -18.61
N LEU A 55 -0.94 8.61 -18.17
CA LEU A 55 0.35 8.21 -17.60
C LEU A 55 1.48 8.28 -18.62
N ARG A 56 1.26 7.90 -19.89
CA ARG A 56 2.26 8.04 -20.97
C ARG A 56 2.78 9.47 -21.17
N LYS A 57 2.06 10.49 -20.68
CA LYS A 57 2.52 11.89 -20.75
C LYS A 57 3.57 12.22 -19.69
N TYR A 58 3.58 11.50 -18.57
CA TYR A 58 4.43 11.78 -17.41
C TYR A 58 5.47 10.68 -17.17
N PHE A 59 5.19 9.44 -17.57
CA PHE A 59 6.06 8.29 -17.42
C PHE A 59 6.67 7.89 -18.76
N TRP A 60 7.99 7.85 -18.80
CA TRP A 60 8.82 7.45 -19.95
C TRP A 60 8.87 5.93 -20.16
N LYS A 61 8.51 5.15 -19.13
CA LYS A 61 8.44 3.69 -19.18
C LYS A 61 7.08 3.21 -18.68
N GLU A 62 6.46 2.33 -19.46
CA GLU A 62 5.20 1.69 -19.11
C GLU A 62 5.37 0.76 -17.89
N HIS A 63 4.27 0.56 -17.15
CA HIS A 63 4.21 -0.32 -15.99
C HIS A 63 5.15 0.08 -14.83
N ILE A 64 5.47 1.38 -14.71
CA ILE A 64 6.09 1.97 -13.52
C ILE A 64 5.13 3.01 -12.95
N PHE A 65 4.97 3.01 -11.63
CA PHE A 65 4.14 3.99 -10.93
C PHE A 65 4.77 4.36 -9.59
N TRP A 66 5.20 3.35 -8.83
CA TRP A 66 5.91 3.53 -7.56
C TRP A 66 7.43 3.57 -7.76
N THR A 67 8.12 4.28 -6.87
CA THR A 67 9.59 4.15 -6.71
C THR A 67 9.94 2.78 -6.12
N ASP A 68 11.21 2.40 -6.10
CA ASP A 68 11.64 1.13 -5.47
C ASP A 68 11.51 1.19 -3.94
N GLY A 69 11.68 2.37 -3.35
CA GLY A 69 11.67 2.60 -1.90
C GLY A 69 10.29 2.45 -1.26
N TYR A 70 10.27 2.06 0.01
CA TYR A 70 9.08 2.03 0.86
C TYR A 70 9.50 2.17 2.33
N PHE A 71 8.61 2.70 3.16
CA PHE A 71 8.82 2.82 4.61
C PHE A 71 7.86 1.89 5.35
N VAL A 72 8.35 1.20 6.39
CA VAL A 72 7.54 0.35 7.26
C VAL A 72 8.00 0.51 8.69
N CYS A 73 7.03 0.68 9.58
CA CYS A 73 7.23 0.70 11.02
C CYS A 73 6.18 -0.20 11.67
N SER A 74 6.57 -0.94 12.72
CA SER A 74 5.61 -1.65 13.55
C SER A 74 4.95 -0.67 14.51
N VAL A 75 3.63 -0.79 14.64
CA VAL A 75 2.85 -0.03 15.61
C VAL A 75 2.43 -0.99 16.73
N GLY A 76 2.67 -0.62 17.99
CA GLY A 76 2.34 -1.43 19.16
C GLY A 76 0.82 -1.52 19.42
N ASN A 77 0.42 -1.87 20.64
CA ASN A 77 -0.99 -1.76 21.09
C ASN A 77 -1.40 -0.28 21.13
N VAL A 78 -1.76 0.26 19.98
CA VAL A 78 -2.20 1.65 19.81
C VAL A 78 -3.70 1.63 19.59
N SER A 79 -4.43 2.48 20.32
CA SER A 79 -5.89 2.59 20.16
C SER A 79 -6.22 3.14 18.77
N GLU A 80 -7.42 2.85 18.26
CA GLU A 80 -7.87 3.34 16.94
C GLU A 80 -7.80 4.88 16.85
N GLU A 81 -8.03 5.60 17.96
CA GLU A 81 -7.93 7.06 17.99
C GLU A 81 -6.51 7.57 17.81
N MET A 82 -5.53 6.92 18.44
CA MET A 82 -4.12 7.30 18.32
C MET A 82 -3.55 6.91 16.96
N LEU A 83 -4.06 5.81 16.37
CA LEU A 83 -3.78 5.42 14.99
C LEU A 83 -4.29 6.44 13.97
N LYS A 84 -5.51 6.94 14.17
CA LYS A 84 -6.10 7.94 13.28
C LYS A 84 -5.30 9.25 13.31
N ARG A 85 -4.94 9.72 14.50
CA ARG A 85 -4.12 10.94 14.68
C ARG A 85 -2.74 10.81 14.05
N TYR A 86 -2.08 9.66 14.20
CA TYR A 86 -0.77 9.44 13.57
C TYR A 86 -0.85 9.52 12.04
N ILE A 87 -1.91 8.99 11.45
CA ILE A 87 -2.10 9.02 10.00
C ILE A 87 -2.37 10.47 9.54
N GLU A 88 -3.30 11.18 10.19
CA GLU A 88 -3.60 12.60 9.93
C GLU A 88 -2.37 13.53 10.09
N ASP A 89 -1.46 13.23 11.03
CA ASP A 89 -0.23 14.01 11.26
C ASP A 89 0.91 13.68 10.26
N GLN A 90 0.73 12.69 9.38
CA GLN A 90 1.73 12.26 8.37
C GLN A 90 1.31 12.52 6.92
N GLY A 91 0.10 13.03 6.69
CA GLY A 91 -0.37 13.54 5.40
C GLY A 91 0.06 14.97 5.08
#